data_AF-A0A0J1G155-F1
#
_entry.id   AF-A0A0J1G155-F1
#
_cell.length_a   1.000
_cell.length_b   1.000
_cell.length_c   1.000
_cell.angle_alpha   90.00
_cell.angle_beta   90.00
_cell.angle_gamma   90.00
#
_symmetry.space_group_name_H-M   'P 1'
#
loop_
_entity.id
_entity.type
_entity.pdbx_description
1 polymer ?
#
loop_
_entity_poly.entity_id
_entity_poly.type
_entity_poly.pdbx_seq_one_letter_code
_entity_poly.pdbx_strand_id
1 'polypeptide(L)'
;MDKDILGMLAAYREGSIDLGKLKTWIAAESPRITAQLPRGQFLKLRHGNDYARMAAIARLLPSCEKCALVGAPRQFASRQEYDDYSKRRDASVASGTLRSITPPLWTRDGPHTAEAVMYYTCSICGSIWAFGEPERAENGFWERLA
;
A
#
# COMPACT_ATOMS: atom_id res chain seq x y z
N MET A 1 8.05 -14.15 8.82
CA MET A 1 6.62 -14.13 9.15
C MET A 1 5.98 -15.36 8.57
N ASP A 2 5.07 -15.97 9.30
CA ASP A 2 4.32 -17.16 8.91
C ASP A 2 3.57 -16.97 7.57
N LYS A 3 3.60 -18.00 6.71
CA LYS A 3 3.02 -17.94 5.36
C LYS A 3 1.51 -17.76 5.37
N ASP A 4 0.81 -18.33 6.36
CA ASP A 4 -0.65 -18.21 6.45
C ASP A 4 -1.04 -16.78 6.83
N ILE A 5 -0.23 -16.14 7.69
CA ILE A 5 -0.42 -14.72 8.03
C ILE A 5 -0.25 -13.86 6.78
N LEU A 6 0.84 -14.06 6.05
CA LEU A 6 1.09 -13.33 4.80
C LEU A 6 -0.02 -13.56 3.78
N GLY A 7 -0.49 -14.79 3.62
CA GLY A 7 -1.59 -15.16 2.72
C GLY A 7 -2.89 -14.47 3.08
N MET A 8 -3.28 -14.45 4.37
CA MET A 8 -4.50 -13.79 4.82
C MET A 8 -4.47 -12.27 4.65
N LEU A 9 -3.32 -11.64 4.91
CA LEU A 9 -3.17 -10.20 4.69
C LEU A 9 -3.22 -9.84 3.19
N ALA A 10 -2.58 -10.65 2.34
CA ALA A 10 -2.62 -10.46 0.88
C ALA A 10 -4.05 -10.64 0.34
N ALA A 11 -4.72 -11.70 0.80
CA ALA A 11 -6.11 -11.98 0.45
C ALA A 11 -7.05 -10.82 0.76
N TYR A 12 -6.89 -10.18 1.92
CA TYR A 12 -7.70 -9.01 2.32
C TYR A 12 -7.38 -7.79 1.46
N ARG A 13 -6.10 -7.49 1.23
CA ARG A 13 -5.68 -6.37 0.36
C ARG A 13 -6.25 -6.50 -1.05
N GLU A 14 -6.23 -7.71 -1.60
CA GLU A 14 -6.72 -8.01 -2.95
C GLU A 14 -8.25 -8.12 -3.03
N GLY A 15 -8.95 -7.99 -1.89
CA GLY A 15 -10.41 -8.04 -1.82
C GLY A 15 -11.01 -9.45 -1.95
N SER A 16 -10.18 -10.50 -1.91
CA SER A 16 -10.66 -11.90 -1.93
C SER A 16 -11.31 -12.33 -0.62
N ILE A 17 -11.05 -11.60 0.47
CA ILE A 17 -11.77 -11.73 1.74
C ILE A 17 -12.18 -10.34 2.25
N ASP A 18 -13.30 -10.26 2.93
CA ASP A 18 -13.79 -9.03 3.54
C ASP A 18 -13.24 -8.80 4.95
N LEU A 19 -13.61 -7.66 5.54
CA LEU A 19 -13.20 -7.27 6.87
C LEU A 19 -13.75 -8.20 7.96
N GLY A 20 -14.96 -8.75 7.77
CA GLY A 20 -15.56 -9.69 8.71
C GLY A 20 -14.71 -10.95 8.83
N LYS A 21 -14.35 -11.53 7.69
CA LYS A 21 -13.49 -12.72 7.62
C LYS A 21 -12.10 -12.45 8.18
N LEU A 22 -11.50 -11.30 7.89
CA LEU A 22 -10.21 -10.91 8.48
C LEU A 22 -10.31 -10.81 10.01
N LYS A 23 -11.34 -10.13 10.55
CA LYS A 23 -11.51 -9.96 12.00
C LYS A 23 -11.74 -11.28 12.72
N THR A 24 -12.57 -12.16 12.17
CA THR A 24 -12.82 -13.49 12.73
C THR A 24 -11.52 -14.30 12.78
N TRP A 25 -10.74 -14.28 11.70
CA TRP A 25 -9.45 -14.97 11.66
C TRP A 25 -8.44 -14.38 12.66
N ILE A 26 -8.32 -13.05 12.75
CA ILE A 26 -7.46 -12.38 13.73
C ILE A 26 -7.84 -12.76 15.17
N ALA A 27 -9.15 -12.87 15.46
CA ALA A 27 -9.63 -13.25 16.78
C ALA A 27 -9.27 -14.71 17.13
N ALA A 28 -9.47 -15.64 16.20
CA ALA A 28 -9.16 -17.05 16.38
C ALA A 28 -7.64 -17.28 16.54
N GLU A 29 -6.82 -16.58 15.75
CA GLU A 29 -5.37 -16.77 15.67
C GLU A 29 -4.60 -15.74 16.52
N SER A 30 -5.27 -15.01 17.40
CA SER A 30 -4.71 -13.86 18.10
C SER A 30 -3.37 -14.16 18.80
N PRO A 31 -3.18 -15.26 19.55
CA PRO A 31 -1.91 -15.56 20.19
C PRO A 31 -0.75 -15.67 19.18
N ARG A 32 -0.97 -16.41 18.08
CA ARG A 32 0.03 -16.63 17.03
C ARG A 32 0.36 -15.35 16.28
N ILE A 33 -0.64 -14.54 15.98
CA ILE A 33 -0.46 -13.24 15.29
C ILE A 33 0.31 -12.28 16.22
N THR A 34 -0.08 -12.15 17.48
CA THR A 34 0.60 -11.20 18.41
C THR A 34 2.05 -11.57 18.71
N ALA A 35 2.43 -12.85 18.57
CA ALA A 35 3.82 -13.28 18.72
C ALA A 35 4.71 -12.84 17.54
N GLN A 36 4.13 -12.54 16.38
CA GLN A 36 4.88 -12.24 15.15
C GLN A 36 4.72 -10.79 14.67
N LEU A 37 3.62 -10.13 15.01
CA LEU A 37 3.32 -8.78 14.57
C LEU A 37 3.65 -7.75 15.66
N PRO A 38 4.27 -6.62 15.29
CA PRO A 38 4.38 -5.49 16.22
C PRO A 38 2.99 -5.08 16.73
N ARG A 39 2.86 -4.86 18.03
CA ARG A 39 1.58 -4.54 18.70
C ARG A 39 0.81 -3.41 18.00
N GLY A 40 1.51 -2.37 17.53
CA GLY A 40 0.90 -1.27 16.80
C GLY A 40 0.23 -1.70 15.48
N GLN A 41 0.84 -2.62 14.73
CA GLN A 41 0.23 -3.12 13.49
C GLN A 41 -0.96 -4.03 13.78
N PHE A 42 -0.85 -4.89 14.81
CA PHE A 42 -1.96 -5.71 15.26
C PHE A 42 -3.19 -4.87 15.65
N LEU A 43 -3.00 -3.81 16.42
CA LEU A 43 -4.09 -2.91 16.82
C LEU A 43 -4.73 -2.21 15.62
N LYS A 44 -3.93 -1.78 14.63
CA LYS A 44 -4.45 -1.20 13.38
C LYS A 44 -5.28 -2.20 12.58
N LEU A 45 -4.82 -3.44 12.44
CA LEU A 45 -5.58 -4.49 11.76
C LEU A 45 -6.94 -4.75 12.44
N ARG A 46 -6.95 -4.84 13.77
CA ARG A 46 -8.15 -5.15 14.54
C ARG A 46 -9.13 -3.98 14.66
N HIS A 47 -8.63 -2.77 14.91
CA HIS A 47 -9.42 -1.62 15.35
C HIS A 47 -9.30 -0.38 14.47
N GLY A 48 -8.34 -0.31 13.55
CA GLY A 48 -8.16 0.86 12.67
C GLY A 48 -9.36 1.09 11.76
N ASN A 49 -9.43 2.25 11.10
CA ASN A 49 -10.25 2.40 9.90
C ASN A 49 -9.60 1.66 8.72
N ASP A 50 -10.25 1.64 7.55
CA ASP A 50 -9.75 0.87 6.41
C ASP A 50 -8.39 1.38 5.91
N TYR A 51 -8.18 2.70 5.92
CA TYR A 51 -6.87 3.28 5.63
C TYR A 51 -5.78 2.76 6.59
N ALA A 52 -6.02 2.80 7.90
CA ALA A 52 -5.05 2.35 8.90
C ALA A 52 -4.76 0.85 8.79
N ARG A 53 -5.75 0.03 8.41
CA ARG A 53 -5.57 -1.40 8.13
C ARG A 53 -4.68 -1.62 6.91
N MET A 54 -4.97 -0.95 5.80
CA MET A 54 -4.17 -1.06 4.57
C MET A 54 -2.75 -0.55 4.79
N ALA A 55 -2.57 0.56 5.50
CA ALA A 55 -1.25 1.05 5.89
C ALA A 55 -0.49 0.08 6.82
N ALA A 56 -1.20 -0.68 7.66
CA ALA A 56 -0.57 -1.75 8.44
C ALA A 56 -0.14 -2.91 7.55
N ILE A 57 -0.97 -3.29 6.57
CA ILE A 57 -0.65 -4.31 5.57
C ILE A 57 0.54 -3.91 4.74
N ALA A 58 0.64 -2.66 4.28
CA ALA A 58 1.80 -2.15 3.56
C ALA A 58 3.11 -2.37 4.32
N ARG A 59 3.07 -2.29 5.66
CA ARG A 59 4.25 -2.51 6.51
C ARG A 59 4.55 -3.99 6.76
N LEU A 60 3.54 -4.85 6.72
CA LEU A 60 3.66 -6.28 7.02
C LEU A 60 3.96 -7.10 5.77
N LEU A 61 3.39 -6.73 4.63
CA LEU A 61 3.65 -7.35 3.34
C LEU A 61 4.79 -6.62 2.63
N PRO A 62 5.85 -7.32 2.20
CA PRO A 62 6.90 -6.72 1.41
C PRO A 62 6.40 -6.41 -0.01
N SER A 63 6.88 -5.32 -0.59
CA SER A 63 6.80 -5.08 -2.03
C SER A 63 7.80 -5.99 -2.74
N CYS A 64 7.46 -6.46 -3.94
CA CYS A 64 8.45 -7.17 -4.75
C CYS A 64 9.53 -6.21 -5.29
N GLU A 65 10.66 -6.78 -5.68
CA GLU A 65 11.77 -6.04 -6.28
C GLU A 65 11.34 -5.25 -7.51
N LYS A 66 10.44 -5.81 -8.34
CA LYS A 66 10.02 -5.18 -9.60
C LYS A 66 9.29 -3.85 -9.39
N CYS A 67 8.33 -3.76 -8.46
CA CYS A 67 7.70 -2.47 -8.17
C CYS A 67 8.56 -1.57 -7.29
N ALA A 68 9.49 -2.13 -6.50
CA ALA A 68 10.43 -1.35 -5.71
C ALA A 68 11.46 -0.58 -6.58
N LEU A 69 11.68 -1.00 -7.84
CA LEU A 69 12.56 -0.29 -8.79
C LEU A 69 12.08 1.13 -9.14
N VAL A 70 10.79 1.44 -8.95
CA VAL A 70 10.29 2.83 -9.10
C VAL A 70 10.97 3.76 -8.10
N GLY A 71 11.18 3.27 -6.87
CA GLY A 71 11.91 3.95 -5.82
C GLY A 71 11.27 3.79 -4.45
N ALA A 72 11.93 4.34 -3.44
CA ALA A 72 11.49 4.27 -2.05
C ALA A 72 10.31 5.23 -1.79
N PRO A 73 9.40 4.90 -0.87
CA PRO A 73 8.32 5.82 -0.47
C PRO A 73 8.88 7.11 0.12
N ARG A 74 8.47 8.28 -0.41
CA ARG A 74 8.85 9.61 0.09
C ARG A 74 8.05 10.75 -0.56
N GLN A 75 8.08 11.91 0.09
CA GLN A 75 7.89 13.19 -0.59
C GLN A 75 9.16 13.55 -1.38
N PHE A 76 8.98 14.11 -2.57
CA PHE A 76 10.10 14.48 -3.42
C PHE A 76 10.76 15.77 -2.89
N ALA A 77 12.09 15.82 -2.96
CA ALA A 77 12.86 16.99 -2.55
C ALA A 77 12.92 18.07 -3.65
N SER A 78 12.64 17.70 -4.91
CA SER A 78 12.69 18.61 -6.05
C SER A 78 11.80 18.14 -7.21
N ARG A 79 11.56 19.05 -8.16
CA ARG A 79 10.90 18.75 -9.45
C ARG A 79 11.69 17.72 -10.28
N GLN A 80 13.02 17.77 -10.24
CA GLN A 80 13.85 16.79 -10.95
C GLN A 80 13.66 15.38 -10.38
N GLU A 81 13.60 15.24 -9.05
CA GLU A 81 13.35 13.93 -8.43
C GLU A 81 11.96 13.41 -8.81
N TYR A 82 10.95 14.29 -8.82
CA TYR A 82 9.63 13.95 -9.33
C TYR A 82 9.68 13.41 -10.77
N ASP A 83 10.37 14.11 -11.69
CA ASP A 83 10.45 13.70 -13.10
C ASP A 83 11.14 12.33 -13.26
N ASP A 84 12.16 12.04 -12.45
CA ASP A 84 12.87 10.76 -12.48
C ASP A 84 12.02 9.61 -11.93
N TYR A 85 11.21 9.86 -10.90
CA TYR A 85 10.22 8.89 -10.42
C TYR A 85 9.08 8.70 -11.45
N SER A 86 8.61 9.79 -12.06
CA SER A 86 7.58 9.81 -13.10
C SER A 86 7.98 8.91 -14.28
N LYS A 87 9.20 9.07 -14.81
CA LYS A 87 9.75 8.22 -15.89
C LYS A 87 9.84 6.74 -15.50
N ARG A 88 10.32 6.42 -14.29
CA ARG A 88 10.43 5.03 -13.81
C ARG A 88 9.07 4.38 -13.59
N ARG A 89 8.11 5.14 -13.07
CA ARG A 89 6.71 4.73 -12.94
C ARG A 89 6.14 4.41 -14.33
N ASP A 90 6.31 5.29 -15.30
CA ASP A 90 5.77 5.10 -16.65
C ASP A 90 6.39 3.89 -17.35
N ALA A 91 7.70 3.67 -17.20
CA ALA A 91 8.35 2.44 -17.67
C ALA A 91 7.81 1.18 -16.96
N SER A 92 7.49 1.27 -15.67
CA SER A 92 6.88 0.17 -14.92
C SER A 92 5.44 -0.12 -15.35
N VAL A 93 4.70 0.92 -15.76
CA VAL A 93 3.36 0.77 -16.35
C VAL A 93 3.46 0.17 -17.75
N ALA A 94 4.35 0.67 -18.60
CA ALA A 94 4.55 0.16 -19.95
C ALA A 94 5.01 -1.31 -19.98
N SER A 95 5.79 -1.75 -18.99
CA SER A 95 6.20 -3.15 -18.83
C SER A 95 5.14 -4.04 -18.18
N GLY A 96 3.99 -3.50 -17.76
CA GLY A 96 2.91 -4.24 -17.08
C GLY A 96 3.20 -4.59 -15.62
N THR A 97 4.33 -4.14 -15.06
CA THR A 97 4.68 -4.33 -13.64
C THR A 97 3.70 -3.59 -12.73
N LEU A 98 3.36 -2.36 -13.10
CA LEU A 98 2.32 -1.56 -12.47
C LEU A 98 1.11 -1.44 -13.39
N ARG A 99 -0.08 -1.53 -12.81
CA ARG A 99 -1.34 -1.25 -13.50
C ARG A 99 -2.04 -0.10 -12.81
N SER A 100 -2.46 0.90 -13.58
CA SER A 100 -3.28 1.99 -13.06
C SER A 100 -4.62 1.44 -12.56
N ILE A 101 -5.07 1.94 -11.41
CA ILE A 101 -6.35 1.56 -10.79
C ILE A 101 -7.14 2.81 -10.42
N THR A 102 -8.45 2.66 -10.31
CA THR A 102 -9.30 3.70 -9.71
C THR A 102 -8.91 3.89 -8.24
N PRO A 103 -9.00 5.11 -7.70
CA PRO A 103 -8.75 5.37 -6.28
C PRO A 103 -9.55 4.41 -5.39
N PRO A 104 -8.90 3.57 -4.58
CA PRO A 104 -9.62 2.68 -3.67
C PRO A 104 -10.44 3.49 -2.67
N LEU A 105 -11.67 3.04 -2.34
CA LEU A 105 -12.57 3.81 -1.47
C LEU A 105 -11.96 4.16 -0.10
N TRP A 106 -11.13 3.27 0.44
CA TRP A 106 -10.45 3.44 1.73
C TRP A 106 -9.34 4.49 1.72
N THR A 107 -8.92 5.03 0.58
CA THR A 107 -7.94 6.14 0.53
C THR A 107 -8.55 7.49 0.90
N ARG A 108 -9.88 7.59 0.93
CA ARG A 108 -10.61 8.80 1.36
C ARG A 108 -10.36 9.18 2.82
N ASP A 109 -10.01 8.20 3.64
CA ASP A 109 -9.67 8.42 5.05
C ASP A 109 -8.15 8.69 5.25
N GLY A 110 -7.38 8.73 4.14
CA GLY A 110 -5.94 8.92 4.14
C GLY A 110 -5.51 10.39 4.13
N PRO A 111 -4.20 10.66 4.24
CA PRO A 111 -3.66 12.03 4.22
C PRO A 111 -3.67 12.66 2.82
N HIS A 112 -3.84 11.85 1.76
CA HIS A 112 -3.72 12.27 0.37
C HIS A 112 -5.07 12.25 -0.36
N THR A 113 -6.06 12.98 0.17
CA THR A 113 -7.40 13.13 -0.43
C THR A 113 -7.45 14.11 -1.60
N ALA A 114 -6.29 14.59 -2.08
CA ALA A 114 -6.20 15.58 -3.15
C ALA A 114 -6.57 15.00 -4.53
N GLU A 115 -7.05 15.86 -5.42
CA GLU A 115 -7.55 15.48 -6.75
C GLU A 115 -6.44 15.02 -7.72
N ALA A 116 -5.17 15.33 -7.43
CA ALA A 116 -4.05 15.03 -8.30
C ALA A 116 -3.20 13.82 -7.83
N VAL A 117 -3.86 12.76 -7.33
CA VAL A 117 -3.18 11.51 -6.92
C VAL A 117 -3.58 10.37 -7.85
N MET A 118 -2.59 9.74 -8.46
CA MET A 118 -2.75 8.54 -9.27
C MET A 118 -2.44 7.30 -8.45
N TYR A 119 -3.16 6.22 -8.72
CA TYR A 119 -3.03 4.96 -7.99
C TYR A 119 -2.63 3.82 -8.91
N TYR A 120 -1.76 2.96 -8.40
CA TYR A 120 -1.22 1.83 -9.14
C TYR A 120 -1.22 0.58 -8.26
N THR A 121 -1.52 -0.57 -8.85
CA THR A 121 -1.29 -1.89 -8.23
C THR A 121 -0.16 -2.62 -8.94
N CYS A 122 0.68 -3.32 -8.19
CA CYS A 122 1.68 -4.20 -8.76
C CYS A 122 1.05 -5.52 -9.18
N SER A 123 1.18 -5.88 -10.46
CA SER A 123 0.64 -7.12 -11.03
C SER A 123 1.29 -8.40 -10.47
N ILE A 124 2.44 -8.28 -9.79
CA ILE A 124 3.24 -9.41 -9.30
C ILE A 124 2.97 -9.68 -7.82
N CYS A 125 2.96 -8.63 -6.99
CA CYS A 125 2.87 -8.76 -5.52
C CYS A 125 1.65 -8.10 -4.92
N GLY A 126 0.77 -7.50 -5.72
CA GLY A 126 -0.47 -6.86 -5.27
C GLY A 126 -0.28 -5.55 -4.50
N SER A 127 0.95 -5.07 -4.27
CA SER A 127 1.18 -3.80 -3.57
C SER A 127 0.48 -2.64 -4.26
N ILE A 128 -0.10 -1.75 -3.48
CA ILE A 128 -0.81 -0.56 -3.95
C ILE A 128 0.03 0.66 -3.64
N TRP A 129 0.20 1.50 -4.65
CA TRP A 129 1.03 2.69 -4.60
C TRP A 129 0.23 3.92 -5.01
N ALA A 130 0.54 5.05 -4.38
CA ALA A 130 0.03 6.35 -4.74
C ALA A 130 1.17 7.23 -5.24
N PHE A 131 0.89 7.96 -6.32
CA PHE A 131 1.79 8.94 -6.91
C PHE A 131 1.06 10.28 -6.94
N GLY A 132 1.54 11.23 -6.13
CA GLY A 132 0.98 12.57 -6.08
C GLY A 132 1.70 13.53 -7.01
N GLU A 133 0.92 14.30 -7.75
CA GLU A 133 1.44 15.37 -8.58
C GLU A 133 1.98 16.55 -7.74
N PRO A 134 2.99 17.27 -8.26
CA PRO A 134 3.30 18.65 -8.00
C PRO A 134 2.12 19.57 -7.71
N GLU A 135 1.98 20.04 -6.46
CA GLU A 135 1.05 21.11 -6.12
C GLU A 135 1.71 22.24 -5.34
N ARG A 136 1.64 23.47 -5.86
CA ARG A 136 2.16 24.69 -5.22
C ARG A 136 3.62 24.51 -4.72
N ALA A 137 3.80 24.49 -3.40
CA ALA A 137 5.10 24.36 -2.72
C ALA A 137 5.56 22.90 -2.57
N GLU A 138 4.72 21.92 -2.88
CA GLU A 138 5.07 20.50 -2.80
C GLU A 138 5.62 19.98 -4.13
N ASN A 139 6.62 19.11 -4.03
CA ASN A 139 7.26 18.52 -5.20
C ASN A 139 6.54 17.27 -5.75
N GLY A 140 5.45 16.83 -5.10
CA GLY A 140 4.80 15.54 -5.32
C GLY A 140 5.34 14.45 -4.38
N PHE A 141 4.81 13.24 -4.51
CA PHE A 141 5.22 12.11 -3.66
C PHE A 141 5.04 10.75 -4.35
N TRP A 142 5.73 9.75 -3.79
CA TRP A 142 5.51 8.34 -4.06
C TRP A 142 5.30 7.63 -2.72
N GLU A 143 4.17 6.96 -2.53
CA GLU A 143 3.87 6.26 -1.27
C GLU A 143 3.32 4.87 -1.53
N ARG A 144 3.68 3.91 -0.67
CA ARG A 144 3.05 2.59 -0.64
C ARG A 144 1.89 2.57 0.36
N LEU A 145 0.71 2.24 -0.13
CA LEU A 145 -0.52 2.24 0.65
C LEU A 145 -0.95 0.85 1.14
N ALA A 146 -0.59 -0.22 0.41
CA ALA A 146 -0.88 -1.61 0.78
C ALA A 146 0.11 -2.62 0.17
#